data_AF-A0A937CSS8-F1
#
_entry.id   AF-A0A937CSS8-F1
#
_cell.length_a   1.000
_cell.length_b   1.000
_cell.length_c   1.000
_cell.angle_alpha   90.00
_cell.angle_beta   90.00
_cell.angle_gamma   90.00
#
_symmetry.space_group_name_H-M   'P 1'
#
loop_
_entity.id
_entity.type
_entity.pdbx_description
1 polymer ?
#
loop_
_entity_poly.entity_id
_entity_poly.type
_entity_poly.pdbx_seq_one_letter_code
_entity_poly.pdbx_strand_id
1 'polypeptide(L)'
;MTPQLSRRDLVKAASAALVVGAGPLARAEEPARRFEPRPAGWRSFEVTTTVQLREPSGAGIVWLPVPSLQTAWQRTADVSWSGNASDVRLAADGATGAKVLVARFDAGTPDPRLVLTSRVETQNRAVDWTAAAPAAADPADLRHWLQPSELITTDGIVRKVATQIVLGARSDREKVQRIYDWIIVSTYREPKVKGCGSGDIKAMLESGSLSGKCADINALFVGLCRAAGVPARDIYGIRLVPSAFGYRELGANPASLKGAQHCRAEVYLKEQGWVAMDPADVTKVMRQETPEWIKDAGHPVVAPVRKALFGSWEGNWMGYNSASDVKLPGAKQGRLGFFMYPQAETAAGARDPYDPDSFAYQITAREITV
;
A
#
# COMPACT_ATOMS: atom_id res chain seq x y z
N MET A 1 80.34 -11.21 20.45
CA MET A 1 79.76 -12.27 21.30
C MET A 1 78.29 -12.40 20.95
N THR A 2 77.93 -13.43 20.19
CA THR A 2 76.54 -13.69 19.78
C THR A 2 75.95 -14.66 20.81
N PRO A 3 74.93 -14.28 21.61
CA PRO A 3 74.34 -15.22 22.54
C PRO A 3 73.49 -16.25 21.78
N GLN A 4 73.88 -17.52 21.88
CA GLN A 4 73.08 -18.66 21.43
C GLN A 4 71.87 -18.83 22.36
N LEU A 5 70.68 -18.61 21.83
CA LEU A 5 69.43 -18.97 22.53
C LEU A 5 69.32 -20.49 22.60
N SER A 6 69.16 -21.03 23.81
CA SER A 6 69.03 -22.47 24.03
C SER A 6 67.58 -22.92 23.82
N ARG A 7 67.37 -24.18 23.40
CA ARG A 7 66.02 -24.78 23.26
C ARG A 7 65.20 -24.78 24.57
N ARG A 8 65.82 -24.51 25.73
CA ARG A 8 65.12 -24.35 27.02
C ARG A 8 64.51 -22.96 27.22
N ASP A 9 65.02 -21.93 26.54
CA ASP A 9 64.50 -20.56 26.64
C ASP A 9 63.23 -20.38 25.79
N LEU A 10 63.09 -21.17 24.71
CA LEU A 10 61.89 -21.23 23.86
C LEU A 10 60.68 -21.91 24.54
N VAL A 11 60.89 -22.74 25.56
CA VAL A 11 59.80 -23.46 26.26
C VAL A 11 59.24 -22.66 27.45
N LYS A 12 59.98 -21.69 27.99
CA LYS A 12 59.46 -20.77 29.03
C LYS A 12 58.63 -19.61 28.47
N ALA A 13 58.67 -19.36 27.16
CA ALA A 13 57.86 -18.34 26.49
C ALA A 13 56.49 -18.87 25.99
N ALA A 14 56.16 -20.15 26.20
CA ALA A 14 54.96 -20.79 25.64
C ALA A 14 53.78 -20.95 26.61
N SER A 15 53.81 -20.35 27.81
CA SER A 15 52.79 -20.57 28.85
C SER A 15 52.07 -19.31 29.36
N ALA A 16 52.04 -18.22 28.58
CA ALA A 16 51.45 -16.96 29.04
C ALA A 16 50.61 -16.21 27.99
N ALA A 17 49.92 -16.92 27.08
CA ALA A 17 48.99 -16.26 26.17
C ALA A 17 47.87 -17.21 25.72
N LEU A 18 46.95 -17.60 26.62
CA LEU A 18 45.67 -18.20 26.23
C LEU A 18 44.64 -18.10 27.39
N VAL A 19 44.39 -16.89 27.88
CA VAL A 19 43.10 -16.53 28.49
C VAL A 19 42.76 -15.10 28.05
N VAL A 20 42.39 -14.94 26.77
CA VAL A 20 41.49 -13.84 26.42
C VAL A 20 40.11 -14.36 26.79
N GLY A 21 39.60 -13.90 27.93
CA GLY A 21 38.28 -14.26 28.41
C GLY A 21 37.26 -14.02 27.30
N ALA A 22 36.43 -15.04 27.05
CA ALA A 22 35.14 -14.87 26.41
C ALA A 22 34.27 -14.03 27.36
N GLY A 23 34.51 -12.72 27.39
CA GLY A 23 33.50 -11.79 27.86
C GLY A 23 32.30 -11.91 26.94
N PRO A 24 31.05 -11.77 27.44
CA PRO A 24 29.90 -11.69 26.56
C PRO A 24 30.20 -10.55 25.58
N LEU A 25 30.29 -10.88 24.29
CA LEU A 25 30.10 -9.88 23.25
C LEU A 25 28.73 -9.30 23.57
N ALA A 26 28.72 -8.11 24.19
CA ALA A 26 27.55 -7.29 24.26
C ALA A 26 27.19 -7.04 22.80
N ARG A 27 26.27 -7.87 22.26
CA ARG A 27 25.45 -7.45 21.14
C ARG A 27 24.88 -6.13 21.62
N ALA A 28 25.33 -5.03 21.03
CA ALA A 28 24.59 -3.78 21.15
C ALA A 28 23.16 -4.15 20.77
N GLU A 29 22.25 -4.16 21.74
CA GLU A 29 20.83 -4.25 21.45
C GLU A 29 20.57 -3.04 20.55
N GLU A 30 20.34 -3.30 19.26
CA GLU A 30 19.85 -2.23 18.39
C GLU A 30 18.60 -1.67 19.07
N PRO A 31 18.52 -0.35 19.24
CA PRO A 31 17.36 0.25 19.89
C PRO A 31 16.11 -0.25 19.18
N ALA A 32 15.15 -0.76 19.96
CA ALA A 32 13.92 -1.33 19.41
C ALA A 32 13.34 -0.38 18.36
N ARG A 33 13.20 -0.88 17.13
CA ARG A 33 12.64 -0.08 16.02
C ARG A 33 11.29 0.48 16.47
N ARG A 34 11.02 1.74 16.14
CA ARG A 34 9.75 2.39 16.45
C ARG A 34 9.00 2.65 15.16
N PHE A 35 7.70 2.40 15.17
CA PHE A 35 6.80 2.81 14.11
C PHE A 35 5.59 3.46 14.79
N GLU A 36 5.60 4.79 14.86
CA GLU A 36 4.59 5.55 15.61
C GLU A 36 4.18 6.80 14.84
N PRO A 37 3.45 6.65 13.71
CA PRO A 37 2.91 7.80 13.00
C PRO A 37 1.98 8.59 13.93
N ARG A 38 2.21 9.89 14.05
CA ARG A 38 1.35 10.82 14.81
C ARG A 38 0.94 11.98 13.92
N PRO A 39 -0.34 12.42 13.95
CA PRO A 39 -0.80 13.56 13.17
C PRO A 39 -0.01 14.82 13.55
N ALA A 40 0.85 15.27 12.63
CA ALA A 40 1.64 16.48 12.74
C ALA A 40 2.30 16.77 11.38
N GLY A 41 2.57 18.05 11.13
CA GLY A 41 3.41 18.50 10.03
C GLY A 41 2.93 18.04 8.66
N TRP A 42 1.90 18.71 8.12
CA TRP A 42 1.51 18.52 6.73
C TRP A 42 2.72 18.69 5.82
N ARG A 43 2.87 17.75 4.88
CA ARG A 43 3.92 17.71 3.89
C ARG A 43 3.28 17.86 2.53
N SER A 44 3.87 18.69 1.69
CA SER A 44 3.32 19.01 0.37
C SER A 44 4.19 18.37 -0.70
N PHE A 45 3.54 17.76 -1.69
CA PHE A 45 4.20 17.01 -2.75
C PHE A 45 3.66 17.42 -4.11
N GLU A 46 4.56 17.55 -5.07
CA GLU A 46 4.25 17.55 -6.49
C GLU A 46 4.50 16.15 -7.03
N VAL A 47 3.44 15.50 -7.51
CA VAL A 47 3.49 14.15 -8.08
C VAL A 47 3.28 14.25 -9.58
N THR A 48 4.19 13.69 -10.36
CA THR A 48 4.13 13.73 -11.82
C THR A 48 4.01 12.32 -12.39
N THR A 49 2.96 12.06 -13.15
CA THR A 49 2.77 10.85 -13.95
C THR A 49 2.94 11.19 -15.41
N THR A 50 3.94 10.62 -16.07
CA THR A 50 4.17 10.76 -17.51
C THR A 50 3.86 9.44 -18.20
N VAL A 51 3.08 9.47 -19.28
CA VAL A 51 2.87 8.34 -20.20
C VAL A 51 3.37 8.75 -21.57
N GLN A 52 4.18 7.88 -22.18
CA GLN A 52 4.60 7.99 -23.57
C GLN A 52 4.11 6.74 -24.30
N LEU A 53 3.05 6.85 -25.11
CA LEU A 53 2.58 5.69 -25.87
C LEU A 53 3.58 5.39 -26.98
N ARG A 54 4.34 4.30 -26.81
CA ARG A 54 5.24 3.79 -27.85
C ARG A 54 4.48 2.91 -28.82
N GLU A 55 4.85 2.99 -30.09
CA GLU A 55 4.22 2.22 -31.17
C GLU A 55 2.68 2.31 -31.13
N PRO A 56 2.10 3.52 -31.14
CA PRO A 56 0.66 3.70 -31.21
C PRO A 56 0.20 3.24 -32.60
N SER A 57 -0.21 1.98 -32.74
CA SER A 57 -0.97 1.57 -33.91
C SER A 57 -2.35 2.23 -33.83
N GLY A 58 -2.65 3.10 -34.78
CA GLY A 58 -3.92 3.82 -34.85
C GLY A 58 -4.12 4.81 -33.69
N ALA A 59 -5.39 5.09 -33.37
CA ALA A 59 -5.77 5.96 -32.26
C ALA A 59 -5.48 5.30 -30.89
N GLY A 60 -5.21 6.13 -29.89
CA GLY A 60 -4.93 5.71 -28.52
C GLY A 60 -5.79 6.44 -27.50
N ILE A 61 -5.97 5.81 -26.34
CA ILE A 61 -6.59 6.45 -25.18
C ILE A 61 -5.81 6.08 -23.92
N VAL A 62 -5.62 7.06 -23.04
CA VAL A 62 -4.93 6.92 -21.75
C VAL A 62 -5.87 7.36 -20.64
N TRP A 63 -5.88 6.61 -19.55
CA TRP A 63 -6.57 6.94 -18.31
C TRP A 63 -5.57 7.01 -17.17
N LEU A 64 -5.48 8.16 -16.52
CA LEU A 64 -4.63 8.34 -15.33
C LEU A 64 -5.48 8.53 -14.08
N PRO A 65 -5.16 7.83 -12.97
CA PRO A 65 -5.81 8.09 -11.70
C PRO A 65 -5.43 9.48 -11.20
N VAL A 66 -6.43 10.26 -10.80
CA VAL A 66 -6.24 11.60 -10.25
C VAL A 66 -6.48 11.55 -8.74
N PRO A 67 -5.56 12.04 -7.90
CA PRO A 67 -5.76 12.06 -6.45
C PRO A 67 -6.96 12.94 -6.11
N SER A 68 -8.04 12.32 -5.66
CA SER A 68 -9.35 12.97 -5.50
C SER A 68 -9.85 13.02 -4.07
N LEU A 69 -9.08 12.46 -3.13
CA LEU A 69 -9.43 12.41 -1.72
C LEU A 69 -9.25 13.79 -1.05
N GLN A 70 -10.26 14.18 -0.28
CA GLN A 70 -10.23 15.30 0.65
C GLN A 70 -10.57 14.76 2.04
N THR A 71 -9.55 14.59 2.88
CA THR A 71 -9.67 13.90 4.17
C THR A 71 -8.88 14.63 5.25
N ALA A 72 -9.00 14.16 6.50
CA ALA A 72 -8.20 14.68 7.60
C ALA A 72 -6.69 14.42 7.46
N TRP A 73 -6.26 13.56 6.53
CA TRP A 73 -4.85 13.15 6.37
C TRP A 73 -4.28 13.40 4.96
N GLN A 74 -5.11 13.80 4.01
CA GLN A 74 -4.72 14.16 2.65
C GLN A 74 -5.63 15.26 2.09
N ARG A 75 -5.02 16.20 1.36
CA ARG A 75 -5.72 17.22 0.56
C ARG A 75 -5.11 17.25 -0.82
N THR A 76 -5.93 17.25 -1.87
CA THR A 76 -5.45 17.58 -3.22
C THR A 76 -5.67 19.06 -3.47
N ALA A 77 -4.61 19.81 -3.72
CA ALA A 77 -4.63 21.26 -3.90
C ALA A 77 -4.78 21.67 -5.37
N ASP A 78 -4.01 21.04 -6.27
CA ASP A 78 -4.00 21.39 -7.70
C ASP A 78 -3.80 20.14 -8.56
N VAL A 79 -4.37 20.16 -9.76
CA VAL A 79 -4.21 19.12 -10.79
C VAL A 79 -4.12 19.80 -12.14
N SER A 80 -3.00 19.61 -12.84
CA SER A 80 -2.76 20.13 -14.17
C SER A 80 -2.22 19.04 -15.10
N TRP A 81 -2.33 19.26 -16.41
CA TRP A 81 -1.82 18.33 -17.40
C TRP A 81 -1.27 19.04 -18.62
N SER A 82 -0.38 18.36 -19.33
CA SER A 82 0.17 18.78 -20.62
C SER A 82 0.42 17.58 -21.52
N GLY A 83 0.59 17.81 -22.82
CA GLY A 83 0.77 16.74 -23.80
C GLY A 83 0.35 17.16 -25.19
N ASN A 84 0.28 16.19 -26.09
CA ASN A 84 -0.15 16.35 -27.48
C ASN A 84 -1.38 15.49 -27.82
N ALA A 85 -2.19 15.18 -26.80
CA ALA A 85 -3.50 14.54 -26.99
C ALA A 85 -4.48 15.49 -27.70
N SER A 86 -5.31 14.95 -28.58
CA SER A 86 -6.32 15.69 -29.33
C SER A 86 -7.52 16.08 -28.47
N ASP A 87 -7.83 15.29 -27.44
CA ASP A 87 -8.86 15.56 -26.43
C ASP A 87 -8.35 15.15 -25.05
N VAL A 88 -8.50 16.03 -24.06
CA VAL A 88 -8.19 15.73 -22.66
C VAL A 88 -9.31 16.25 -21.77
N ARG A 89 -9.86 15.37 -20.92
CA ARG A 89 -10.93 15.72 -20.00
C ARG A 89 -10.82 14.96 -18.69
N LEU A 90 -11.28 15.60 -17.61
CA LEU A 90 -11.54 14.92 -16.35
C LEU A 90 -12.90 14.23 -16.40
N ALA A 91 -12.98 13.03 -15.84
CA ALA A 91 -14.23 12.33 -15.57
C ALA A 91 -14.22 11.78 -14.14
N ALA A 92 -15.38 11.31 -13.69
CA ALA A 92 -15.53 10.58 -12.44
C ALA A 92 -16.31 9.28 -12.68
N ASP A 93 -16.11 8.29 -11.81
CA ASP A 93 -16.87 7.03 -11.81
C ASP A 93 -18.34 7.19 -11.39
N GLY A 94 -18.69 8.35 -10.81
CA GLY A 94 -20.02 8.68 -10.28
C GLY A 94 -20.33 7.99 -8.95
N ALA A 95 -19.99 6.71 -8.80
CA ALA A 95 -20.30 5.92 -7.62
C ALA A 95 -19.50 6.32 -6.38
N THR A 96 -18.18 6.49 -6.51
CA THR A 96 -17.29 6.84 -5.38
C THR A 96 -16.65 8.22 -5.51
N GLY A 97 -16.83 8.87 -6.67
CA GLY A 97 -16.18 10.14 -7.00
C GLY A 97 -14.74 9.99 -7.49
N ALA A 98 -14.29 8.75 -7.76
CA ALA A 98 -12.95 8.48 -8.26
C ALA A 98 -12.72 9.20 -9.58
N LYS A 99 -11.72 10.10 -9.59
CA LYS A 99 -11.41 10.92 -10.74
C LYS A 99 -10.41 10.23 -11.67
N VAL A 100 -10.67 10.38 -12.96
CA VAL A 100 -9.82 9.88 -14.04
C VAL A 100 -9.55 11.00 -15.03
N LEU A 101 -8.28 11.21 -15.37
CA LEU A 101 -7.90 12.02 -16.52
C LEU A 101 -7.94 11.12 -17.76
N VAL A 102 -8.79 11.47 -18.71
CA VAL A 102 -8.96 10.77 -19.98
C VAL A 102 -8.25 11.58 -21.06
N ALA A 103 -7.32 10.99 -21.78
CA ALA A 103 -6.65 11.63 -22.92
C ALA A 103 -6.77 10.75 -24.16
N ARG A 104 -7.23 11.31 -25.28
CA ARG A 104 -7.32 10.64 -26.58
C ARG A 104 -6.25 11.15 -27.51
N PHE A 105 -5.69 10.24 -28.29
CA PHE A 105 -4.71 10.51 -29.33
C PHE A 105 -5.26 10.02 -30.65
N ASP A 106 -5.18 10.88 -31.67
CA ASP A 106 -5.60 10.53 -33.01
C ASP A 106 -4.61 9.56 -33.65
N ALA A 107 -5.05 8.85 -34.69
CA ALA A 107 -4.14 8.01 -35.45
C ALA A 107 -3.03 8.86 -36.10
N GLY A 108 -1.78 8.44 -35.93
CA GLY A 108 -0.62 9.14 -36.50
C GLY A 108 -0.10 10.31 -35.67
N THR A 109 -0.60 10.55 -34.44
CA THR A 109 0.04 11.51 -33.53
C THR A 109 1.52 11.14 -33.31
N PRO A 110 2.47 12.04 -33.63
CA PRO A 110 3.88 11.78 -33.41
C PRO A 110 4.20 11.80 -31.91
N ASP A 111 4.93 10.80 -31.43
CA ASP A 111 5.33 10.63 -30.02
C ASP A 111 4.21 10.99 -29.01
N PRO A 112 3.10 10.23 -28.95
CA PRO A 112 1.97 10.58 -28.08
C PRO A 112 2.36 10.57 -26.60
N ARG A 113 2.22 11.73 -25.96
CA ARG A 113 2.68 11.99 -24.60
C ARG A 113 1.59 12.68 -23.78
N LEU A 114 1.41 12.20 -22.55
CA LEU A 114 0.58 12.82 -21.54
C LEU A 114 1.38 12.98 -20.24
N VAL A 115 1.30 14.16 -19.63
CA VAL A 115 1.83 14.43 -18.30
C VAL A 115 0.71 14.92 -17.43
N LEU A 116 0.51 14.25 -16.30
CA LEU A 116 -0.37 14.68 -15.21
C LEU A 116 0.51 15.11 -14.02
N THR A 117 0.32 16.34 -13.56
CA THR A 117 0.95 16.87 -12.35
C THR A 117 -0.13 17.12 -11.31
N SER A 118 0.08 16.64 -10.09
CA SER A 118 -0.84 16.84 -8.97
C SER A 118 -0.08 17.39 -7.76
N ARG A 119 -0.63 18.41 -7.11
CA ARG A 119 -0.15 18.89 -5.82
C ARG A 119 -1.03 18.31 -4.73
N VAL A 120 -0.42 17.53 -3.85
CA VAL A 120 -1.09 16.88 -2.73
C VAL A 120 -0.38 17.24 -1.43
N GLU A 121 -1.16 17.50 -0.39
CA GLU A 121 -0.67 17.61 0.97
C GLU A 121 -1.07 16.33 1.70
N THR A 122 -0.17 15.77 2.48
CA THR A 122 -0.43 14.59 3.30
C THR A 122 0.13 14.79 4.70
N GLN A 123 -0.46 14.12 5.68
CA GLN A 123 0.12 14.02 7.01
C GLN A 123 -0.04 12.60 7.55
N ASN A 124 0.78 12.26 8.53
CA ASN A 124 0.53 11.08 9.34
C ASN A 124 -0.88 11.13 9.93
N ARG A 125 -1.44 9.96 10.23
CA ARG A 125 -2.67 9.86 11.01
C ARG A 125 -2.52 8.79 12.07
N ALA A 126 -3.20 8.99 13.19
CA ALA A 126 -3.41 8.03 14.23
C ALA A 126 -4.82 8.25 14.79
N VAL A 127 -5.55 7.17 15.04
CA VAL A 127 -6.82 7.23 15.74
C VAL A 127 -6.57 7.48 17.23
N ASP A 128 -7.37 8.38 17.82
CA ASP A 128 -7.47 8.51 19.27
C ASP A 128 -8.56 7.56 19.77
N TRP A 129 -8.15 6.48 20.44
CA TRP A 129 -9.06 5.46 20.95
C TRP A 129 -9.86 5.93 22.18
N THR A 130 -9.54 7.09 22.75
CA THR A 130 -10.19 7.68 23.92
C THR A 130 -11.04 8.90 23.58
N ALA A 131 -10.95 9.40 22.35
CA ALA A 131 -11.70 10.55 21.89
C ALA A 131 -13.20 10.28 21.88
N ALA A 132 -13.98 11.36 22.05
CA ALA A 132 -15.43 11.32 21.87
C ALA A 132 -15.78 10.97 20.41
N ALA A 133 -16.95 10.36 20.24
CA ALA A 133 -17.43 9.98 18.91
C ALA A 133 -17.49 11.19 17.98
N PRO A 134 -16.95 11.10 16.75
CA PRO A 134 -17.10 12.15 15.76
C PRO A 134 -18.57 12.29 15.36
N ALA A 135 -18.88 13.32 14.57
CA ALA A 135 -20.19 13.42 13.94
C ALA A 135 -20.53 12.12 13.20
N ALA A 136 -21.77 11.65 13.35
CA ALA A 136 -22.23 10.42 12.73
C ALA A 136 -22.09 10.53 11.20
N ALA A 137 -21.53 9.49 10.58
CA ALA A 137 -21.47 9.42 9.12
C ALA A 137 -22.89 9.21 8.54
N ASP A 138 -23.06 9.59 7.29
CA ASP A 138 -24.31 9.34 6.55
C ASP A 138 -24.58 7.81 6.51
N PRO A 139 -25.72 7.33 7.02
CA PRO A 139 -26.09 5.92 6.93
C PRO A 139 -26.10 5.38 5.49
N ALA A 140 -26.37 6.21 4.48
CA ALA A 140 -26.30 5.80 3.08
C ALA A 140 -24.86 5.52 2.64
N ASP A 141 -23.89 6.34 3.04
CA ASP A 141 -22.46 6.11 2.81
C ASP A 141 -22.01 4.81 3.50
N LEU A 142 -22.40 4.60 4.77
CA LEU A 142 -22.05 3.37 5.48
C LEU A 142 -22.63 2.11 4.83
N ARG A 143 -23.88 2.17 4.31
CA ARG A 143 -24.48 1.05 3.56
C ARG A 143 -23.77 0.78 2.25
N HIS A 144 -23.25 1.80 1.58
CA HIS A 144 -22.44 1.64 0.38
C HIS A 144 -21.17 0.84 0.69
N TRP A 145 -20.46 1.19 1.76
CA TRP A 145 -19.23 0.49 2.17
C TRP A 145 -19.43 -0.87 2.86
N LEU A 146 -20.67 -1.36 2.90
CA LEU A 146 -21.02 -2.74 3.25
C LEU A 146 -21.26 -3.62 2.02
N GLN A 147 -21.45 -3.02 0.84
CA GLN A 147 -21.78 -3.78 -0.38
C GLN A 147 -20.59 -4.61 -0.88
N PRO A 148 -20.86 -5.77 -1.51
CA PRO A 148 -19.84 -6.50 -2.24
C PRO A 148 -19.43 -5.75 -3.52
N SER A 149 -18.26 -6.11 -4.05
CA SER A 149 -17.84 -5.82 -5.43
C SER A 149 -17.54 -7.13 -6.17
N GLU A 150 -17.13 -7.05 -7.44
CA GLU A 150 -16.77 -8.24 -8.23
C GLU A 150 -15.67 -9.08 -7.55
N LEU A 151 -14.64 -8.42 -7.01
CA LEU A 151 -13.49 -9.07 -6.39
C LEU A 151 -13.58 -9.17 -4.86
N ILE A 152 -14.37 -8.31 -4.21
CA ILE A 152 -14.59 -8.30 -2.76
C ILE A 152 -16.02 -8.76 -2.48
N THR A 153 -16.23 -10.07 -2.57
CA THR A 153 -17.52 -10.70 -2.24
C THR A 153 -17.75 -10.73 -0.73
N THR A 154 -19.01 -10.84 -0.28
CA THR A 154 -19.35 -10.78 1.17
C THR A 154 -20.21 -11.95 1.63
N ASP A 155 -20.46 -12.92 0.74
CA ASP A 155 -21.29 -14.09 0.97
C ASP A 155 -20.45 -15.39 0.95
N GLY A 156 -21.11 -16.54 0.84
CA GLY A 156 -20.45 -17.84 0.65
C GLY A 156 -19.31 -18.12 1.63
N ILE A 157 -18.14 -18.47 1.08
CA ILE A 157 -16.93 -18.76 1.87
C ILE A 157 -16.44 -17.54 2.66
N VAL A 158 -16.55 -16.32 2.11
CA VAL A 158 -16.13 -15.09 2.80
C VAL A 158 -16.95 -14.89 4.07
N ARG A 159 -18.28 -15.01 3.97
CA ARG A 159 -19.17 -14.90 5.15
C ARG A 159 -18.92 -15.99 6.17
N LYS A 160 -18.67 -17.23 5.72
CA LYS A 160 -18.35 -18.36 6.59
C LYS A 160 -17.09 -18.08 7.40
N VAL A 161 -16.00 -17.68 6.73
CA VAL A 161 -14.72 -17.38 7.38
C VAL A 161 -14.85 -16.17 8.32
N ALA A 162 -15.49 -15.08 7.87
CA ALA A 162 -15.72 -13.90 8.70
C ALA A 162 -16.48 -14.25 9.99
N THR A 163 -17.57 -15.03 9.88
CA THR A 163 -18.38 -15.45 11.04
C THR A 163 -17.57 -16.28 12.03
N GLN A 164 -16.69 -17.15 11.56
CA GLN A 164 -15.81 -17.95 12.42
C GLN A 164 -14.79 -17.08 13.16
N ILE A 165 -14.14 -16.15 12.47
CA ILE A 165 -13.13 -15.26 13.06
C ILE A 165 -13.74 -14.39 14.16
N VAL A 166 -14.95 -13.87 13.94
CA VAL A 166 -15.58 -12.90 14.85
C VAL A 166 -16.47 -13.54 15.91
N LEU A 167 -16.49 -14.87 16.03
CA LEU A 167 -17.38 -15.59 16.94
C LEU A 167 -17.21 -15.12 18.40
N GLY A 168 -18.28 -14.60 18.99
CA GLY A 168 -18.29 -14.11 20.37
C GLY A 168 -17.76 -12.68 20.55
N ALA A 169 -17.38 -11.97 19.47
CA ALA A 169 -17.05 -10.56 19.53
C ALA A 169 -18.28 -9.72 19.91
N ARG A 170 -18.09 -8.74 20.80
CA ARG A 170 -19.18 -7.91 21.37
C ARG A 170 -19.24 -6.50 20.81
N SER A 171 -18.27 -6.10 20.00
CA SER A 171 -18.20 -4.78 19.38
C SER A 171 -17.58 -4.87 17.98
N ASP A 172 -17.83 -3.88 17.13
CA ASP A 172 -17.22 -3.82 15.81
C ASP A 172 -15.69 -3.67 15.90
N ARG A 173 -15.18 -2.93 16.90
CA ARG A 173 -13.73 -2.86 17.17
C ARG A 173 -13.13 -4.24 17.42
N GLU A 174 -13.79 -5.06 18.24
CA GLU A 174 -13.32 -6.42 18.53
C GLU A 174 -13.39 -7.32 17.29
N LYS A 175 -14.46 -7.22 16.48
CA LYS A 175 -14.53 -7.92 15.19
C LYS A 175 -13.34 -7.56 14.29
N VAL A 176 -13.07 -6.26 14.13
CA VAL A 176 -11.99 -5.78 13.27
C VAL A 176 -10.62 -6.20 13.80
N GLN A 177 -10.38 -6.13 15.11
CA GLN A 177 -9.12 -6.59 15.71
C GLN A 177 -8.88 -8.08 15.44
N ARG A 178 -9.90 -8.92 15.62
CA ARG A 178 -9.80 -10.37 15.36
C ARG A 178 -9.52 -10.66 13.89
N ILE A 179 -10.18 -9.95 12.97
CA ILE A 179 -9.91 -10.07 11.53
C ILE A 179 -8.51 -9.60 11.19
N TYR A 180 -8.07 -8.44 11.70
CA TYR A 180 -6.73 -7.91 11.50
C TYR A 180 -5.64 -8.90 11.95
N ASP A 181 -5.78 -9.44 13.17
CA ASP A 181 -4.85 -10.41 13.71
C ASP A 181 -4.86 -11.73 12.92
N TRP A 182 -6.06 -12.22 12.54
CA TRP A 182 -6.19 -13.42 11.73
C TRP A 182 -5.50 -13.27 10.36
N ILE A 183 -5.67 -12.12 9.69
CA ILE A 183 -5.00 -11.84 8.41
C ILE A 183 -3.48 -11.93 8.57
N ILE A 184 -2.91 -11.30 9.60
CA ILE A 184 -1.46 -11.24 9.81
C ILE A 184 -0.85 -12.62 10.01
N VAL A 185 -1.54 -13.51 10.75
CA VAL A 185 -1.01 -14.85 11.04
C VAL A 185 -1.36 -15.89 9.97
N SER A 186 -2.42 -15.66 9.19
CA SER A 186 -2.92 -16.64 8.21
C SER A 186 -2.48 -16.33 6.78
N THR A 187 -2.11 -15.09 6.49
CA THR A 187 -1.66 -14.67 5.15
C THR A 187 -0.16 -14.39 5.10
N TYR A 188 0.40 -14.36 3.90
CA TYR A 188 1.77 -13.88 3.70
C TYR A 188 1.96 -13.09 2.41
N ARG A 189 2.91 -12.16 2.44
CA ARG A 189 3.38 -11.43 1.26
C ARG A 189 4.06 -12.39 0.29
N GLU A 190 3.59 -12.45 -0.95
CA GLU A 190 4.22 -13.18 -2.05
C GLU A 190 4.87 -12.19 -3.05
N PRO A 191 6.20 -11.98 -3.00
CA PRO A 191 6.87 -10.98 -3.83
C PRO A 191 6.72 -11.18 -5.34
N LYS A 192 6.52 -12.43 -5.78
CA LYS A 192 6.42 -12.79 -7.22
C LYS A 192 5.06 -12.48 -7.84
N VAL A 193 4.02 -12.20 -7.04
CA VAL A 193 2.72 -11.78 -7.56
C VAL A 193 2.88 -10.49 -8.39
N LYS A 194 2.28 -10.45 -9.57
CA LYS A 194 2.37 -9.29 -10.46
C LYS A 194 1.60 -8.10 -9.89
N GLY A 195 2.10 -6.88 -10.09
CA GLY A 195 1.44 -5.67 -9.59
C GLY A 195 1.24 -5.69 -8.07
N CYS A 196 0.06 -5.27 -7.61
CA CYS A 196 -0.36 -5.30 -6.21
C CYS A 196 -1.20 -6.54 -5.83
N GLY A 197 -1.45 -7.46 -6.75
CA GLY A 197 -2.40 -8.55 -6.56
C GLY A 197 -3.57 -8.52 -7.52
N SER A 198 -4.31 -9.62 -7.56
CA SER A 198 -5.58 -9.70 -8.28
C SER A 198 -6.70 -9.04 -7.48
N GLY A 199 -6.70 -9.20 -6.16
CA GLY A 199 -7.80 -8.80 -5.28
C GLY A 199 -8.96 -9.78 -5.20
N ASP A 200 -8.92 -10.93 -5.89
CA ASP A 200 -10.01 -11.93 -5.83
C ASP A 200 -9.97 -12.72 -4.51
N ILE A 201 -10.71 -12.24 -3.53
CA ILE A 201 -10.70 -12.81 -2.18
C ILE A 201 -11.44 -14.15 -2.11
N LYS A 202 -12.39 -14.38 -3.03
CA LYS A 202 -13.16 -15.62 -3.08
C LYS A 202 -12.25 -16.74 -3.56
N ALA A 203 -11.57 -16.54 -4.69
CA ALA A 203 -10.61 -17.50 -5.22
C ALA A 203 -9.47 -17.78 -4.21
N MET A 204 -9.00 -16.74 -3.51
CA MET A 204 -8.01 -16.90 -2.44
C MET A 204 -8.49 -17.84 -1.33
N LEU A 205 -9.71 -17.63 -0.82
CA LEU A 205 -10.27 -18.46 0.24
C LEU A 205 -10.61 -19.88 -0.23
N GLU A 206 -11.15 -20.03 -1.44
CA GLU A 206 -11.55 -21.34 -1.99
C GLU A 206 -10.34 -22.23 -2.31
N SER A 207 -9.25 -21.63 -2.78
CA SER A 207 -7.99 -22.35 -3.03
C SER A 207 -7.21 -22.67 -1.75
N GLY A 208 -7.46 -21.94 -0.66
CA GLY A 208 -6.67 -22.01 0.57
C GLY A 208 -5.27 -21.40 0.46
N SER A 209 -4.91 -20.83 -0.69
CA SER A 209 -3.63 -20.15 -0.89
C SER A 209 -3.71 -18.71 -0.40
N LEU A 210 -3.60 -18.53 0.92
CA LEU A 210 -3.68 -17.23 1.58
C LEU A 210 -2.39 -16.41 1.40
N SER A 211 -2.09 -16.03 0.15
CA SER A 211 -0.89 -15.30 -0.19
C SER A 211 -1.15 -14.24 -1.25
N GLY A 212 -0.37 -13.17 -1.23
CA GLY A 212 -0.55 -12.11 -2.21
C GLY A 212 0.25 -10.86 -1.91
N LYS A 213 -0.20 -9.74 -2.49
CA LYS A 213 0.31 -8.40 -2.18
C LYS A 213 -0.81 -7.56 -1.58
N CYS A 214 -0.63 -6.24 -1.52
CA CYS A 214 -1.55 -5.39 -0.77
C CYS A 214 -2.99 -5.43 -1.31
N ALA A 215 -3.19 -5.49 -2.62
CA ALA A 215 -4.54 -5.56 -3.19
C ALA A 215 -5.22 -6.91 -2.94
N ASP A 216 -4.47 -7.97 -2.63
CA ASP A 216 -5.07 -9.24 -2.19
C ASP A 216 -5.35 -9.22 -0.68
N ILE A 217 -4.35 -8.85 0.13
CA ILE A 217 -4.40 -8.98 1.59
C ILE A 217 -5.32 -7.93 2.23
N ASN A 218 -5.27 -6.67 1.78
CA ASN A 218 -6.16 -5.62 2.29
C ASN A 218 -7.59 -5.80 1.75
N ALA A 219 -7.76 -6.27 0.52
CA ALA A 219 -9.09 -6.65 0.01
C ALA A 219 -9.71 -7.80 0.83
N LEU A 220 -8.93 -8.83 1.20
CA LEU A 220 -9.41 -9.91 2.06
C LEU A 220 -9.83 -9.37 3.43
N PHE A 221 -9.02 -8.49 4.02
CA PHE A 221 -9.36 -7.81 5.27
C PHE A 221 -10.68 -7.02 5.15
N VAL A 222 -10.83 -6.22 4.10
CA VAL A 222 -12.03 -5.43 3.82
C VAL A 222 -13.25 -6.33 3.62
N GLY A 223 -13.15 -7.37 2.79
CA GLY A 223 -14.26 -8.30 2.52
C GLY A 223 -14.73 -9.04 3.76
N LEU A 224 -13.80 -9.50 4.61
CA LEU A 224 -14.14 -10.12 5.89
C LEU A 224 -14.80 -9.13 6.86
N CYS A 225 -14.34 -7.87 6.90
CA CYS A 225 -14.99 -6.82 7.70
C CYS A 225 -16.42 -6.55 7.22
N ARG A 226 -16.62 -6.37 5.90
CA ARG A 226 -17.96 -6.16 5.31
C ARG A 226 -18.89 -7.34 5.57
N ALA A 227 -18.40 -8.57 5.42
CA ALA A 227 -19.17 -9.78 5.70
C ALA A 227 -19.53 -9.94 7.20
N ALA A 228 -18.73 -9.34 8.10
CA ALA A 228 -19.01 -9.25 9.53
C ALA A 228 -19.89 -8.04 9.93
N GLY A 229 -20.37 -7.28 8.94
CA GLY A 229 -21.26 -6.12 9.13
C GLY A 229 -20.54 -4.82 9.51
N VAL A 230 -19.22 -4.73 9.31
CA VAL A 230 -18.45 -3.51 9.55
C VAL A 230 -18.17 -2.82 8.22
N PRO A 231 -18.62 -1.55 8.00
CA PRO A 231 -18.31 -0.82 6.78
C PRO A 231 -16.80 -0.67 6.62
N ALA A 232 -16.28 -1.04 5.46
CA ALA A 232 -14.84 -1.05 5.20
C ALA A 232 -14.54 -0.73 3.73
N ARG A 233 -13.37 -0.16 3.46
CA ARG A 233 -12.95 0.17 2.09
C ARG A 233 -11.45 0.10 1.92
N ASP A 234 -11.02 -0.30 0.72
CA ASP A 234 -9.66 -0.06 0.28
C ASP A 234 -9.50 1.40 -0.16
N ILE A 235 -8.30 1.94 0.06
CA ILE A 235 -7.82 3.20 -0.48
C ILE A 235 -6.64 2.85 -1.38
N TYR A 236 -6.82 3.02 -2.69
CA TYR A 236 -5.81 2.71 -3.70
C TYR A 236 -4.93 3.92 -3.96
N GLY A 237 -3.61 3.75 -3.89
CA GLY A 237 -2.67 4.87 -3.80
C GLY A 237 -1.25 4.53 -4.22
N ILE A 238 -0.32 5.40 -3.82
CA ILE A 238 1.10 5.28 -4.11
C ILE A 238 1.93 5.88 -2.99
N ARG A 239 3.04 5.24 -2.63
CA ARG A 239 4.04 5.82 -1.73
C ARG A 239 4.83 6.91 -2.45
N LEU A 240 5.21 7.96 -1.74
CA LEU A 240 5.86 9.13 -2.31
C LEU A 240 7.33 9.23 -1.93
N VAL A 241 7.68 8.84 -0.71
CA VAL A 241 9.00 9.08 -0.11
C VAL A 241 9.40 7.95 0.85
N PRO A 242 10.67 7.87 1.29
CA PRO A 242 11.09 6.87 2.27
C PRO A 242 10.29 6.98 3.56
N SER A 243 10.19 5.87 4.31
CA SER A 243 9.62 5.91 5.65
C SER A 243 10.54 6.67 6.59
N ALA A 244 9.97 7.60 7.37
CA ALA A 244 10.67 8.32 8.43
C ALA A 244 11.02 7.42 9.64
N PHE A 245 10.48 6.19 9.68
CA PHE A 245 10.64 5.25 10.78
C PHE A 245 11.71 4.18 10.51
N GLY A 246 12.51 4.34 9.44
CA GLY A 246 13.61 3.42 9.13
C GLY A 246 13.17 2.07 8.56
N TYR A 247 11.92 1.94 8.12
CA TYR A 247 11.41 0.75 7.44
C TYR A 247 11.54 0.91 5.94
N ARG A 248 12.44 0.14 5.32
CA ARG A 248 12.68 0.21 3.87
C ARG A 248 11.43 -0.16 3.10
N GLU A 249 10.72 -1.20 3.55
CA GLU A 249 9.56 -1.73 2.84
C GLU A 249 8.29 -0.88 2.99
N LEU A 250 8.31 0.13 3.87
CA LEU A 250 7.17 1.01 4.12
C LEU A 250 7.29 2.37 3.43
N GLY A 251 8.34 2.60 2.62
CA GLY A 251 8.54 3.83 1.84
C GLY A 251 8.76 3.58 0.35
N ALA A 252 9.15 4.64 -0.37
CA ALA A 252 9.54 4.57 -1.78
C ALA A 252 10.62 5.59 -2.13
N ASN A 253 11.25 5.42 -3.31
CA ASN A 253 12.20 6.40 -3.85
C ASN A 253 11.46 7.44 -4.72
N PRO A 254 11.42 8.73 -4.34
CA PRO A 254 10.67 9.76 -5.08
C PRO A 254 11.10 9.94 -6.53
N ALA A 255 12.34 9.58 -6.89
CA ALA A 255 12.84 9.68 -8.26
C ALA A 255 12.23 8.63 -9.21
N SER A 256 11.67 7.53 -8.68
CA SER A 256 11.01 6.50 -9.48
C SER A 256 10.00 5.70 -8.65
N LEU A 257 8.72 5.94 -8.90
CA LEU A 257 7.60 5.37 -8.16
C LEU A 257 6.84 4.30 -8.94
N LYS A 258 7.37 3.80 -10.07
CA LYS A 258 6.66 2.88 -10.97
C LYS A 258 6.26 1.51 -10.35
N GLY A 259 6.82 1.16 -9.18
CA GLY A 259 6.45 -0.01 -8.38
C GLY A 259 6.06 0.32 -6.94
N ALA A 260 5.77 1.59 -6.66
CA ALA A 260 5.45 2.10 -5.32
C ALA A 260 3.95 2.13 -5.02
N GLN A 261 3.12 1.63 -5.94
CA GLN A 261 1.68 1.51 -5.73
C GLN A 261 1.40 0.66 -4.49
N HIS A 262 0.40 1.09 -3.75
CA HIS A 262 -0.01 0.42 -2.53
C HIS A 262 -1.48 0.72 -2.29
N CYS A 263 -2.19 -0.20 -1.67
CA CYS A 263 -3.51 0.09 -1.13
C CYS A 263 -3.50 -0.18 0.37
N ARG A 264 -4.27 0.62 1.10
CA ARG A 264 -4.49 0.47 2.54
C ARG A 264 -5.99 0.33 2.79
N ALA A 265 -6.39 -0.09 3.98
CA ALA A 265 -7.80 -0.29 4.30
C ALA A 265 -8.30 0.72 5.35
N GLU A 266 -9.54 1.16 5.24
CA GLU A 266 -10.23 1.83 6.35
C GLU A 266 -11.43 1.01 6.80
N VAL A 267 -11.73 1.08 8.09
CA VAL A 267 -12.99 0.60 8.66
C VAL A 267 -13.73 1.75 9.33
N TYR A 268 -15.06 1.73 9.30
CA TYR A 268 -15.83 2.68 10.07
C TYR A 268 -16.19 2.10 11.43
N LEU A 269 -15.74 2.76 12.50
CA LEU A 269 -16.14 2.47 13.87
C LEU A 269 -16.97 3.64 14.39
N LYS A 270 -18.15 3.36 14.95
CA LYS A 270 -19.11 4.40 15.39
C LYS A 270 -18.49 5.48 16.28
N GLU A 271 -17.56 5.09 17.15
CA GLU A 271 -16.90 6.00 18.10
C GLU A 271 -15.65 6.68 17.56
N GLN A 272 -15.07 6.21 16.45
CA GLN A 272 -13.80 6.75 15.92
C GLN A 272 -13.89 7.28 14.49
N GLY A 273 -15.01 7.04 13.81
CA GLY A 273 -15.16 7.33 12.38
C GLY A 273 -14.38 6.34 11.51
N TRP A 274 -13.85 6.82 10.38
CA TRP A 274 -12.98 6.04 9.51
C TRP A 274 -11.60 5.87 10.15
N VAL A 275 -11.23 4.63 10.47
CA VAL A 275 -9.98 4.24 11.13
C VAL A 275 -9.06 3.54 10.14
N ALA A 276 -7.78 3.92 10.15
CA ALA A 276 -6.73 3.38 9.28
C ALA A 276 -6.37 1.94 9.66
N MET A 277 -6.22 1.08 8.66
CA MET A 277 -5.80 -0.33 8.79
C MET A 277 -4.82 -0.66 7.65
N ASP A 278 -3.80 -1.46 7.91
CA ASP A 278 -2.93 -2.00 6.85
C ASP A 278 -2.23 -3.31 7.28
N PRO A 279 -2.97 -4.43 7.38
CA PRO A 279 -2.35 -5.72 7.68
C PRO A 279 -1.40 -6.17 6.55
N ALA A 280 -1.60 -5.74 5.30
CA ALA A 280 -0.70 -6.09 4.20
C ALA A 280 0.72 -5.57 4.42
N ASP A 281 0.91 -4.35 4.91
CA ASP A 281 2.23 -3.81 5.22
C ASP A 281 2.92 -4.54 6.38
N VAL A 282 2.16 -5.07 7.34
CA VAL A 282 2.71 -5.95 8.39
C VAL A 282 3.31 -7.21 7.75
N THR A 283 2.56 -7.88 6.87
CA THR A 283 3.06 -9.09 6.18
C THR A 283 4.21 -8.78 5.23
N LYS A 284 4.25 -7.57 4.66
CA LYS A 284 5.36 -7.10 3.82
C LYS A 284 6.63 -6.93 4.66
N VAL A 285 6.53 -6.30 5.83
CA VAL A 285 7.66 -6.16 6.76
C VAL A 285 8.15 -7.53 7.21
N MET A 286 7.24 -8.42 7.61
CA MET A 286 7.57 -9.81 7.96
C MET A 286 8.37 -10.52 6.86
N ARG A 287 8.02 -10.27 5.59
CA ARG A 287 8.61 -11.00 4.46
C ARG A 287 9.86 -10.36 3.87
N GLN A 288 9.96 -9.03 3.88
CA GLN A 288 10.91 -8.31 2.99
C GLN A 288 11.78 -7.27 3.72
N GLU A 289 11.52 -6.96 4.99
CA GLU A 289 12.30 -5.94 5.72
C GLU A 289 13.69 -6.46 6.10
N THR A 290 13.82 -7.77 6.32
CA THR A 290 15.09 -8.47 6.58
C THR A 290 15.39 -9.51 5.50
N PRO A 291 16.64 -9.98 5.37
CA PRO A 291 16.98 -11.07 4.45
C PRO A 291 16.22 -12.36 4.77
N GLU A 292 16.01 -12.65 6.05
CA GLU A 292 15.23 -13.78 6.53
C GLU A 292 13.75 -13.45 6.58
N TRP A 293 12.91 -14.41 6.23
CA TRP A 293 11.46 -14.30 6.43
C TRP A 293 11.12 -14.48 7.91
N ILE A 294 10.68 -13.40 8.55
CA ILE A 294 10.15 -13.37 9.91
C ILE A 294 8.74 -13.98 9.92
N LYS A 295 8.58 -15.13 10.59
CA LYS A 295 7.29 -15.83 10.71
C LYS A 295 6.53 -15.51 12.00
N ASP A 296 7.19 -14.91 12.97
CA ASP A 296 6.58 -14.48 14.22
C ASP A 296 6.15 -13.00 14.14
N ALA A 297 4.85 -12.75 14.23
CA ALA A 297 4.30 -11.40 14.24
C ALA A 297 4.63 -10.61 15.53
N GLY A 298 5.16 -11.28 16.56
CA GLY A 298 5.71 -10.67 17.78
C GLY A 298 7.17 -10.25 17.67
N HIS A 299 7.85 -10.55 16.56
CA HIS A 299 9.26 -10.21 16.36
C HIS A 299 9.52 -8.69 16.52
N PRO A 300 10.64 -8.25 17.13
CA PRO A 300 10.90 -6.83 17.44
C PRO A 300 10.87 -5.88 16.23
N VAL A 301 11.17 -6.36 15.03
CA VAL A 301 11.04 -5.58 13.78
C VAL A 301 9.57 -5.40 13.37
N VAL A 302 8.70 -6.39 13.66
CA VAL A 302 7.31 -6.46 13.16
C VAL A 302 6.32 -5.88 14.18
N ALA A 303 6.49 -6.18 15.46
CA ALA A 303 5.57 -5.80 16.53
C ALA A 303 5.20 -4.29 16.55
N PRO A 304 6.15 -3.35 16.37
CA PRO A 304 5.82 -1.92 16.30
C PRO A 304 4.88 -1.59 15.14
N VAL A 305 5.15 -2.16 13.95
CA VAL A 305 4.36 -1.95 12.73
C VAL A 305 2.97 -2.58 12.88
N ARG A 306 2.89 -3.82 13.37
CA ARG A 306 1.62 -4.51 13.66
C ARG A 306 0.74 -3.70 14.62
N LYS A 307 1.34 -3.15 15.68
CA LYS A 307 0.60 -2.37 16.67
C LYS A 307 0.05 -1.08 16.06
N ALA A 308 0.88 -0.34 15.34
CA ALA A 308 0.52 0.99 14.85
C ALA A 308 -0.36 0.96 13.59
N LEU A 309 -0.18 0.00 12.68
CA LEU A 309 -1.03 -0.12 11.48
C LEU A 309 -2.45 -0.61 11.79
N PHE A 310 -2.78 -0.88 13.06
CA PHE A 310 -4.15 -0.91 13.58
C PHE A 310 -4.52 0.47 14.14
N GLY A 311 -4.86 1.40 13.27
CA GLY A 311 -5.32 2.74 13.64
C GLY A 311 -4.47 3.91 13.12
N SER A 312 -3.26 3.65 12.62
CA SER A 312 -2.34 4.70 12.20
C SER A 312 -1.72 4.41 10.83
N TRP A 313 -1.40 5.50 10.12
CA TRP A 313 -0.67 5.47 8.85
C TRP A 313 0.39 6.56 8.85
N GLU A 314 1.57 6.20 8.32
CA GLU A 314 2.53 7.21 7.90
C GLU A 314 2.01 7.96 6.67
N GLY A 315 2.20 9.28 6.65
CA GLY A 315 1.82 10.21 5.58
C GLY A 315 2.81 10.27 4.42
N ASN A 316 3.70 9.29 4.28
CA ASN A 316 4.69 9.18 3.19
C ASN A 316 4.07 8.64 1.88
N TRP A 317 2.76 8.74 1.73
CA TRP A 317 1.97 8.17 0.64
C TRP A 317 0.76 9.05 0.36
N MET A 318 0.12 8.85 -0.79
CA MET A 318 -1.19 9.42 -1.10
C MET A 318 -2.15 8.35 -1.60
N GLY A 319 -3.44 8.52 -1.33
CA GLY A 319 -4.53 7.78 -1.96
C GLY A 319 -5.09 8.49 -3.19
N TYR A 320 -5.38 7.74 -4.24
CA TYR A 320 -6.09 8.23 -5.42
C TYR A 320 -7.60 8.26 -5.20
N ASN A 321 -8.15 7.12 -4.80
CA ASN A 321 -9.58 6.85 -4.65
C ASN A 321 -9.81 5.56 -3.84
N SER A 322 -11.07 5.19 -3.66
CA SER A 322 -11.53 3.96 -2.98
C SER A 322 -12.46 3.12 -3.87
N ALA A 323 -12.33 3.24 -5.20
CA ALA A 323 -13.28 2.67 -6.15
C ALA A 323 -12.98 1.21 -6.45
N SER A 324 -14.05 0.41 -6.51
CA SER A 324 -14.06 -0.94 -7.07
C SER A 324 -14.93 -0.98 -8.32
N ASP A 325 -14.76 -2.01 -9.16
CA ASP A 325 -15.57 -2.25 -10.35
C ASP A 325 -15.58 -1.06 -11.34
N VAL A 326 -14.42 -0.41 -11.48
CA VAL A 326 -14.24 0.86 -12.19
C VAL A 326 -14.43 0.65 -13.69
N LYS A 327 -15.44 1.32 -14.25
CA LYS A 327 -15.64 1.41 -15.70
C LYS A 327 -14.94 2.65 -16.25
N LEU A 328 -13.85 2.44 -16.97
CA LEU A 328 -13.12 3.53 -17.60
C LEU A 328 -13.92 4.13 -18.79
N PRO A 329 -14.05 5.47 -18.89
CA PRO A 329 -14.82 6.10 -19.96
C PRO A 329 -14.27 5.78 -21.35
N GLY A 330 -15.09 5.11 -22.18
CA GLY A 330 -14.74 4.77 -23.56
C GLY A 330 -13.75 3.61 -23.71
N ALA A 331 -13.44 2.88 -22.62
CA ALA A 331 -12.61 1.69 -22.68
C ALA A 331 -13.36 0.51 -23.29
N LYS A 332 -12.63 -0.34 -24.01
CA LYS A 332 -13.14 -1.61 -24.56
C LYS A 332 -12.94 -2.77 -23.58
N GLN A 333 -11.92 -2.68 -22.72
CA GLN A 333 -11.68 -3.66 -21.67
C GLN A 333 -12.82 -3.67 -20.64
N GLY A 334 -12.88 -4.75 -19.86
CA GLY A 334 -13.83 -4.91 -18.77
C GLY A 334 -13.63 -3.88 -17.65
N ARG A 335 -14.44 -4.01 -16.59
CA ARG A 335 -14.26 -3.21 -15.38
C ARG A 335 -12.92 -3.55 -14.72
N LEU A 336 -12.29 -2.55 -14.13
CA LEU A 336 -11.12 -2.78 -13.29
C LEU A 336 -11.58 -3.06 -11.86
N GLY A 337 -11.02 -4.09 -11.23
CA GLY A 337 -11.29 -4.36 -9.81
C GLY A 337 -10.93 -3.20 -8.89
N PHE A 338 -9.89 -2.44 -9.25
CA PHE A 338 -9.44 -1.22 -8.57
C PHE A 338 -8.64 -0.32 -9.51
N PHE A 339 -8.46 0.96 -9.14
CA PHE A 339 -7.81 1.94 -10.02
C PHE A 339 -6.74 2.79 -9.31
N MET A 340 -5.47 2.42 -9.50
CA MET A 340 -4.28 3.19 -9.06
C MET A 340 -3.10 3.14 -10.03
N TYR A 341 -3.26 2.44 -11.14
CA TYR A 341 -2.25 2.34 -12.20
C TYR A 341 -2.71 3.15 -13.42
N PRO A 342 -1.77 3.77 -14.16
CA PRO A 342 -2.04 4.22 -15.52
C PRO A 342 -2.63 3.11 -16.37
N GLN A 343 -3.61 3.43 -17.21
CA GLN A 343 -4.24 2.49 -18.14
C GLN A 343 -4.19 3.08 -19.54
N ALA A 344 -4.08 2.24 -20.56
CA ALA A 344 -4.11 2.69 -21.94
C ALA A 344 -4.63 1.61 -22.88
N GLU A 345 -5.27 2.02 -23.96
CA GLU A 345 -5.67 1.16 -25.07
C GLU A 345 -5.21 1.78 -26.39
N THR A 346 -4.72 0.94 -27.31
CA THR A 346 -4.45 1.30 -28.71
C THR A 346 -5.19 0.34 -29.64
N ALA A 347 -4.99 0.44 -30.96
CA ALA A 347 -5.57 -0.55 -31.89
C ALA A 347 -5.06 -1.99 -31.63
N ALA A 348 -3.90 -2.14 -30.99
CA ALA A 348 -3.34 -3.43 -30.58
C ALA A 348 -3.99 -4.01 -29.30
N GLY A 349 -4.82 -3.24 -28.61
CA GLY A 349 -5.50 -3.65 -27.36
C GLY A 349 -5.03 -2.86 -26.13
N ALA A 350 -5.40 -3.36 -24.96
CA ALA A 350 -5.03 -2.78 -23.68
C ALA A 350 -3.54 -2.99 -23.37
N ARG A 351 -2.87 -1.95 -22.87
CA ARG A 351 -1.50 -2.01 -22.39
C ARG A 351 -1.47 -2.57 -20.98
N ASP A 352 -0.46 -3.39 -20.69
CA ASP A 352 -0.27 -4.00 -19.38
C ASP A 352 0.22 -2.97 -18.34
N PRO A 353 -0.61 -2.55 -17.37
CA PRO A 353 -0.24 -1.53 -16.40
C PRO A 353 0.84 -1.98 -15.42
N TYR A 354 1.08 -3.29 -15.33
CA TYR A 354 2.03 -3.90 -14.41
C TYR A 354 3.42 -4.11 -15.02
N ASP A 355 3.59 -3.81 -16.30
CA ASP A 355 4.88 -3.70 -16.98
C ASP A 355 5.12 -2.23 -17.37
N PRO A 356 5.62 -1.39 -16.44
CA PRO A 356 5.73 0.05 -16.66
C PRO A 356 6.71 0.44 -17.76
N ASP A 357 7.68 -0.42 -18.09
CA ASP A 357 8.71 -0.12 -19.08
C ASP A 357 8.20 -0.43 -20.49
N SER A 358 7.47 -1.53 -20.69
CA SER A 358 6.74 -1.80 -21.93
C SER A 358 5.53 -0.87 -22.12
N PHE A 359 4.81 -0.52 -21.05
CA PHE A 359 3.76 0.51 -21.10
C PHE A 359 4.35 1.90 -21.40
N ALA A 360 5.60 2.14 -20.98
CA ALA A 360 6.32 3.40 -21.08
C ALA A 360 5.65 4.54 -20.29
N TYR A 361 5.40 4.30 -19.00
CA TYR A 361 5.06 5.37 -18.05
C TYR A 361 6.14 5.59 -17.00
N GLN A 362 6.15 6.76 -16.35
CA GLN A 362 6.97 7.08 -15.19
C GLN A 362 6.14 7.86 -14.17
N ILE A 363 6.38 7.60 -12.89
CA ILE A 363 5.81 8.37 -11.79
C ILE A 363 6.95 8.87 -10.91
N THR A 364 6.95 10.14 -10.57
CA THR A 364 7.90 10.77 -9.65
C THR A 364 7.16 11.63 -8.63
N ALA A 365 7.81 11.87 -7.50
CA ALA A 365 7.34 12.84 -6.51
C ALA A 365 8.47 13.77 -6.12
N ARG A 366 8.12 15.00 -5.75
CA ARG A 366 9.02 15.98 -5.16
C ARG A 366 8.31 16.62 -3.98
N GLU A 367 8.92 16.56 -2.81
CA GLU A 367 8.45 17.34 -1.67
C GLU A 367 8.71 18.83 -1.92
N ILE A 368 7.73 19.67 -1.64
CA ILE A 368 7.78 21.11 -1.87
C ILE A 368 7.58 21.83 -0.54
N THR A 369 8.43 22.81 -0.28
CA THR A 369 8.23 23.75 0.83
C THR A 369 7.17 24.75 0.41
N VAL A 370 6.10 24.85 1.21
CA VAL A 370 5.02 25.84 1.03
C VAL A 370 5.38 27.12 1.76
#